data_AF-G0GAC8-F1
#
_entry.id   AF-G0GAC8-F1
#
_cell.length_a   1.000
_cell.length_b   1.000
_cell.length_c   1.000
_cell.angle_alpha   90.00
_cell.angle_beta   90.00
_cell.angle_gamma   90.00
#
_symmetry.space_group_name_H-M   'P 1'
#
loop_
_entity.id
_entity.type
_entity.pdbx_description
1 polymer ?
#
loop_
_entity_poly.entity_id
_entity_poly.type
_entity_poly.pdbx_seq_one_letter_code
_entity_poly.pdbx_strand_id
1 'polypeptide(L)'
;MAVGRERPLDPRRFLTKEEQEAVVRAIEEVEQRSTCEIRVHIAKEVKRGDVLQEAINTFNKLGMYKTAQRTGVLFFLAIKNRAFAIIGDKGIHEKAGEGFWKEAAHTMEEYFTRGEFGEGLVAGIQAVGKLLETYFPITPDDTNELPNEISFE
;
A
#
# COMPACT_ATOMS: atom_id res chain seq x y z
N MET A 1 -22.85 -8.37 16.94
CA MET A 1 -23.07 -7.13 16.15
C MET A 1 -22.00 -6.15 16.55
N ALA A 2 -20.97 -5.97 15.72
CA ALA A 2 -19.93 -4.99 16.01
C ALA A 2 -20.55 -3.60 15.90
N VAL A 3 -20.66 -2.90 17.03
CA VAL A 3 -21.01 -1.48 17.06
C VAL A 3 -19.93 -0.78 16.24
N GLY A 4 -20.30 -0.24 15.08
CA GLY A 4 -19.41 0.54 14.22
C GLY A 4 -18.92 1.76 15.00
N ARG A 5 -17.82 1.60 15.73
CA ARG A 5 -17.13 2.71 16.36
C ARG A 5 -16.47 3.50 15.24
N GLU A 6 -16.81 4.78 15.13
CA GLU A 6 -16.07 5.70 14.26
C GLU A 6 -14.58 5.56 14.56
N ARG A 7 -13.79 5.22 13.54
CA ARG A 7 -12.33 5.15 13.66
C ARG A 7 -11.77 6.56 13.88
N PRO A 8 -10.71 6.71 14.70
CA PRO A 8 -10.12 8.03 14.93
C PRO A 8 -9.52 8.57 13.63
N LEU A 9 -9.73 9.85 13.34
CA LEU A 9 -9.08 10.56 12.22
C LEU A 9 -7.64 11.02 12.55
N ASP A 10 -6.97 10.29 13.43
CA ASP A 10 -5.55 10.41 13.71
C ASP A 10 -4.82 9.29 12.96
N PRO A 11 -3.97 9.61 11.97
CA PRO A 11 -3.28 8.62 11.15
C PRO A 11 -2.57 7.52 11.95
N ARG A 12 -1.92 7.88 13.07
CA ARG A 12 -1.15 6.94 13.90
C ARG A 12 -2.03 5.98 14.70
N ARG A 13 -3.31 6.31 14.84
CA ARG A 13 -4.30 5.56 15.64
C ARG A 13 -5.44 4.99 14.79
N PHE A 14 -5.45 5.28 13.49
CA PHE A 14 -6.51 4.86 12.57
C PHE A 14 -6.56 3.33 12.44
N LEU A 15 -5.38 2.72 12.34
CA LEU A 15 -5.21 1.28 12.50
C LEU A 15 -4.85 0.95 13.95
N THR A 16 -5.42 -0.12 14.49
CA THR A 16 -4.97 -0.66 15.78
C THR A 16 -3.54 -1.18 15.66
N LYS A 17 -2.87 -1.46 16.79
CA LYS A 17 -1.51 -2.01 16.74
C LYS A 17 -1.48 -3.36 16.04
N GLU A 18 -2.48 -4.19 16.30
CA GLU A 18 -2.63 -5.51 15.69
C GLU A 18 -2.82 -5.40 14.17
N GLU A 19 -3.60 -4.41 13.71
CA GLU A 19 -3.75 -4.14 12.28
C GLU A 19 -2.44 -3.63 11.64
N GLN A 20 -1.70 -2.74 12.33
CA GLN A 20 -0.41 -2.26 11.84
C GLN A 20 0.61 -3.39 11.72
N GLU A 21 0.69 -4.27 12.73
CA GLU A 21 1.56 -5.45 12.70
C GLU A 21 1.17 -6.44 11.60
N ALA A 22 -0.14 -6.65 11.37
CA ALA A 22 -0.62 -7.50 10.28
C ALA A 22 -0.24 -6.94 8.90
N VAL A 23 -0.35 -5.62 8.71
CA VAL A 23 0.04 -4.95 7.47
C VAL A 23 1.54 -5.07 7.22
N VAL A 24 2.37 -4.80 8.24
CA VAL A 24 3.84 -4.93 8.12
C VAL A 24 4.23 -6.37 7.78
N ARG A 25 3.63 -7.35 8.45
CA ARG A 25 3.86 -8.78 8.16
C ARG A 25 3.49 -9.13 6.72
N ALA A 26 2.37 -8.62 6.21
CA ALA A 26 1.95 -8.88 4.84
C ALA A 26 2.93 -8.29 3.81
N ILE A 27 3.53 -7.13 4.10
CA ILE A 27 4.59 -6.53 3.29
C ILE A 27 5.80 -7.47 3.27
N GLU A 28 6.33 -7.83 4.44
CA GLU A 28 7.49 -8.72 4.57
C GLU A 28 7.29 -10.06 3.85
N GLU A 29 6.10 -10.64 3.96
CA GLU A 29 5.75 -11.90 3.31
C GLU A 29 5.75 -11.81 1.77
N VAL A 30 5.43 -10.65 1.19
CA VAL A 30 5.46 -10.42 -0.26
C VAL A 30 6.89 -10.17 -0.74
N GLU A 31 7.65 -9.38 0.00
CA GLU A 31 9.04 -9.04 -0.32
C GLU A 31 9.97 -10.26 -0.20
N GLN A 32 9.61 -11.27 0.59
CA GLN A 32 10.32 -12.56 0.60
C GLN A 32 10.15 -13.37 -0.69
N ARG A 33 9.22 -12.99 -1.57
CA ARG A 33 8.87 -13.74 -2.79
C ARG A 33 9.08 -12.92 -4.06
N SER A 34 9.30 -11.62 -3.95
CA SER A 34 9.45 -10.73 -5.08
C SER A 34 10.44 -9.61 -4.77
N THR A 35 11.11 -9.08 -5.79
CA THR A 35 12.03 -7.92 -5.65
C THR A 35 11.25 -6.59 -5.61
N CYS A 36 10.00 -6.62 -5.18
CA CYS A 36 9.19 -5.42 -5.05
C CYS A 36 9.34 -4.84 -3.65
N GLU A 37 9.10 -3.55 -3.52
CA GLU A 37 9.26 -2.83 -2.27
C GLU A 37 7.95 -2.11 -1.97
N ILE A 38 7.22 -2.56 -0.95
CA ILE A 38 5.87 -2.10 -0.67
C ILE A 38 5.87 -1.20 0.56
N ARG A 39 5.22 -0.04 0.44
CA ARG A 39 4.95 0.82 1.59
C ARG A 39 3.48 1.20 1.70
N VAL A 40 3.04 1.33 2.93
CA VAL A 40 1.73 1.92 3.27
C VAL A 40 1.97 3.32 3.87
N HIS A 41 1.20 4.29 3.39
CA HIS A 41 1.16 5.64 3.92
C HIS A 41 -0.26 6.01 4.32
N ILE A 42 -0.43 6.43 5.57
CA ILE A 42 -1.72 6.91 6.08
C ILE A 42 -1.59 8.42 6.33
N ALA A 43 -2.29 9.18 5.52
CA ALA A 43 -2.44 10.62 5.68
C ALA A 43 -3.78 10.95 6.32
N LYS A 44 -3.82 12.03 7.11
CA LYS A 44 -5.08 12.54 7.67
C LYS A 44 -6.05 12.94 6.57
N GLU A 45 -5.56 13.71 5.61
CA GLU A 45 -6.35 14.25 4.49
C GLU A 45 -5.47 14.56 3.29
N VAL A 46 -6.08 14.67 2.11
CA VAL A 46 -5.44 15.21 0.90
C VAL A 46 -5.20 16.69 1.11
N LYS A 47 -3.94 17.14 1.00
CA LYS A 47 -3.58 18.55 1.25
C LYS A 47 -3.79 19.41 0.02
N ARG A 48 -3.48 18.88 -1.17
CA ARG A 48 -3.60 19.60 -2.43
C ARG A 48 -3.95 18.65 -3.57
N GLY A 49 -4.82 19.12 -4.48
CA GLY A 49 -5.23 18.34 -5.64
C GLY A 49 -6.13 17.16 -5.25
N ASP A 50 -6.00 16.06 -5.97
CA ASP A 50 -6.72 14.81 -5.70
C ASP A 50 -5.83 13.77 -4.97
N VAL A 51 -6.44 12.65 -4.60
CA VAL A 51 -5.77 11.56 -3.88
C VAL A 51 -4.58 10.97 -4.65
N LEU A 52 -4.65 10.95 -5.99
CA LEU A 52 -3.60 10.41 -6.82
C LEU A 52 -2.40 11.36 -6.85
N GLN A 53 -2.64 12.66 -6.99
CA GLN A 53 -1.57 13.67 -6.96
C GLN A 53 -0.86 13.70 -5.60
N GLU A 54 -1.59 13.56 -4.50
CA GLU A 54 -1.01 13.48 -3.16
C GLU A 54 -0.23 12.17 -2.96
N ALA A 55 -0.73 11.05 -3.46
CA ALA A 55 0.00 9.79 -3.47
C ALA A 55 1.32 9.90 -4.24
N ILE A 56 1.33 10.53 -5.43
CA ILE A 56 2.55 10.77 -6.22
C ILE A 56 3.54 11.66 -5.47
N ASN A 57 3.06 12.73 -4.82
CA ASN A 57 3.92 13.59 -4.01
C ASN A 57 4.56 12.80 -2.85
N THR A 58 3.76 11.95 -2.20
CA THR A 58 4.18 11.08 -1.10
C THR A 58 5.19 10.03 -1.57
N PHE A 59 4.98 9.42 -2.73
CA PHE A 59 5.89 8.46 -3.36
C PHE A 59 7.28 9.06 -3.54
N ASN A 60 7.34 10.28 -4.08
CA ASN A 60 8.59 11.02 -4.26
C ASN A 60 9.23 11.40 -2.93
N LYS A 61 8.43 11.88 -1.96
CA LYS A 61 8.90 12.25 -0.62
C LYS A 61 9.50 11.07 0.14
N LEU A 62 8.88 9.90 0.04
CA LEU A 62 9.32 8.66 0.68
C LEU A 62 10.47 7.98 -0.07
N GLY A 63 10.85 8.49 -1.24
CA GLY A 63 11.96 7.93 -2.03
C GLY A 63 11.64 6.57 -2.63
N MET A 64 10.36 6.28 -2.90
CA MET A 64 9.91 4.97 -3.40
C MET A 64 10.52 4.57 -4.76
N TYR A 65 11.11 5.52 -5.48
CA TYR A 65 11.83 5.29 -6.73
C TYR A 65 13.26 4.76 -6.54
N LYS A 66 13.75 4.69 -5.29
CA LYS A 66 15.12 4.27 -4.94
C LYS A 66 15.23 2.75 -4.82
N THR A 67 14.75 2.06 -5.85
CA THR A 67 14.82 0.61 -6.00
C THR A 67 15.56 0.30 -7.29
N ALA A 68 16.46 -0.68 -7.32
CA ALA A 68 17.28 -1.02 -8.47
C ALA A 68 16.43 -1.31 -9.72
N GLN A 69 15.30 -2.00 -9.55
CA GLN A 69 14.41 -2.41 -10.65
C GLN A 69 13.22 -1.49 -10.88
N ARG A 70 13.11 -0.37 -10.14
CA ARG A 70 11.94 0.53 -10.19
C ARG A 70 10.65 -0.25 -9.88
N THR A 71 10.66 -0.93 -8.74
CA THR A 71 9.62 -1.86 -8.26
C THR A 71 8.96 -1.40 -6.95
N GLY A 72 9.10 -0.11 -6.60
CA GLY A 72 8.39 0.48 -5.47
C GLY A 72 6.88 0.57 -5.69
N VAL A 73 6.08 0.17 -4.70
CA VAL A 73 4.63 0.33 -4.65
C VAL A 73 4.20 1.08 -3.38
N LEU A 74 3.37 2.10 -3.55
CA LEU A 74 2.78 2.84 -2.45
C LEU A 74 1.27 2.61 -2.39
N PHE A 75 0.82 2.13 -1.24
CA PHE A 75 -0.58 2.18 -0.82
C PHE A 75 -0.80 3.45 0.00
N PHE A 76 -1.56 4.39 -0.53
CA PHE A 76 -1.82 5.69 0.10
C PHE A 76 -3.28 5.77 0.56
N LEU A 77 -3.51 6.10 1.83
CA LEU A 77 -4.85 6.29 2.41
C LEU A 77 -4.99 7.72 2.95
N ALA A 78 -6.05 8.43 2.54
CA ALA A 78 -6.46 9.72 3.10
C ALA A 78 -7.75 9.54 3.94
N ILE A 79 -7.59 9.36 5.25
CA ILE A 79 -8.65 8.83 6.13
C ILE A 79 -9.86 9.76 6.28
N LYS A 80 -9.65 11.08 6.33
CA LYS A 80 -10.74 12.07 6.39
C LYS A 80 -11.50 12.15 5.06
N ASN A 81 -10.80 11.99 3.94
CA ASN A 81 -11.40 12.03 2.60
C ASN A 81 -12.11 10.71 2.25
N ARG A 82 -11.87 9.63 3.01
CA ARG A 82 -12.30 8.27 2.65
C ARG A 82 -11.86 7.88 1.24
N ALA A 83 -10.63 8.28 0.89
CA ALA A 83 -10.04 8.05 -0.42
C ALA A 83 -8.71 7.31 -0.27
N PHE A 84 -8.37 6.49 -1.25
CA PHE A 84 -7.09 5.81 -1.32
C PHE A 84 -6.58 5.74 -2.76
N ALA A 85 -5.30 5.46 -2.91
CA ALA A 85 -4.67 5.21 -4.19
C ALA A 85 -3.59 4.13 -4.04
N ILE A 86 -3.39 3.34 -5.09
CA ILE A 86 -2.27 2.40 -5.22
C ILE A 86 -1.45 2.87 -6.41
N ILE A 87 -0.17 3.14 -6.21
CA ILE A 87 0.72 3.57 -7.28
C ILE A 87 1.99 2.73 -7.27
N GLY A 88 2.41 2.29 -8.45
CA GLY A 88 3.67 1.61 -8.67
C GLY A 88 4.63 2.47 -9.47
N ASP A 89 5.92 2.21 -9.32
CA ASP A 89 6.95 2.82 -10.14
C ASP A 89 6.93 2.28 -11.59
N LYS A 90 7.75 2.87 -12.44
CA LYS A 90 7.81 2.61 -13.88
C LYS A 90 8.04 1.14 -14.24
N GLY A 91 8.92 0.45 -13.50
CA GLY A 91 9.23 -0.96 -13.78
C GLY A 91 7.97 -1.83 -13.68
N ILE A 92 7.16 -1.59 -12.65
CA ILE A 92 5.88 -2.28 -12.49
C ILE A 92 4.89 -1.86 -13.56
N HIS A 93 4.71 -0.56 -13.81
CA HIS A 93 3.72 -0.08 -14.78
C HIS A 93 3.94 -0.65 -16.20
N GLU A 94 5.19 -0.88 -16.60
CA GLU A 94 5.50 -1.50 -17.90
C GLU A 94 5.05 -2.97 -18.01
N LYS A 95 4.85 -3.66 -16.88
CA LYS A 95 4.40 -5.06 -16.83
C LYS A 95 2.94 -5.20 -16.40
N ALA A 96 2.49 -4.32 -15.51
CA ALA A 96 1.18 -4.31 -14.92
C ALA A 96 0.22 -3.48 -15.79
N GLY A 97 -0.61 -4.17 -16.58
CA GLY A 97 -1.68 -3.53 -17.34
C GLY A 97 -2.72 -2.85 -16.43
N GLU A 98 -3.55 -1.96 -16.99
CA GLU A 98 -4.51 -1.17 -16.20
C GLU A 98 -5.51 -1.99 -15.35
N GLY A 99 -5.83 -3.21 -15.77
CA GLY A 99 -6.74 -4.09 -15.02
C GLY A 99 -6.20 -4.48 -13.64
N PHE A 100 -4.87 -4.60 -13.52
CA PHE A 100 -4.18 -5.01 -12.30
C PHE A 100 -4.53 -4.12 -11.10
N TRP A 101 -4.33 -2.81 -11.26
CA TRP A 101 -4.55 -1.84 -10.19
C TRP A 101 -6.02 -1.73 -9.81
N LYS A 102 -6.92 -1.92 -10.79
CA LYS A 102 -8.38 -1.91 -10.56
C LYS A 102 -8.81 -3.10 -9.71
N GLU A 103 -8.28 -4.29 -9.96
CA GLU A 103 -8.59 -5.47 -9.16
C GLU A 103 -8.09 -5.34 -7.71
N ALA A 104 -6.86 -4.87 -7.52
CA ALA A 104 -6.32 -4.61 -6.18
C ALA A 104 -7.14 -3.55 -5.43
N ALA A 105 -7.49 -2.45 -6.10
CA ALA A 105 -8.32 -1.41 -5.50
C ALA A 105 -9.73 -1.91 -5.15
N HIS A 106 -10.37 -2.68 -6.03
CA HIS A 106 -11.68 -3.25 -5.77
C HIS A 106 -11.66 -4.19 -4.56
N THR A 107 -10.63 -5.05 -4.46
CA THR A 107 -10.45 -5.93 -3.30
C THR A 107 -10.41 -5.12 -2.00
N MET A 108 -9.61 -4.04 -1.96
CA MET A 108 -9.52 -3.19 -0.76
C MET A 108 -10.86 -2.50 -0.43
N GLU A 109 -11.56 -2.02 -1.46
CA GLU A 109 -12.84 -1.31 -1.30
C GLU A 109 -13.91 -2.20 -0.63
N GLU A 110 -13.98 -3.49 -0.98
CA GLU A 110 -14.92 -4.43 -0.34
C GLU A 110 -14.74 -4.52 1.17
N TYR A 111 -13.50 -4.53 1.68
CA TYR A 111 -13.21 -4.52 3.11
C TYR A 111 -13.44 -3.13 3.73
N PHE A 112 -13.04 -2.06 3.04
CA PHE A 112 -13.16 -0.70 3.55
C PHE A 112 -14.63 -0.29 3.76
N THR A 113 -15.53 -0.73 2.89
CA THR A 113 -16.98 -0.50 3.05
C THR A 113 -17.57 -1.16 4.30
N ARG A 114 -16.93 -2.23 4.80
CA ARG A 114 -17.28 -2.91 6.06
C ARG A 114 -16.54 -2.36 7.28
N GLY A 115 -15.63 -1.40 7.08
CA GLY A 115 -14.80 -0.83 8.16
C GLY A 115 -13.58 -1.70 8.53
N GLU A 116 -13.26 -2.69 7.72
CA GLU A 116 -12.19 -3.67 7.91
C GLU A 116 -10.88 -3.18 7.28
N PHE A 117 -10.37 -2.01 7.69
CA PHE A 117 -9.25 -1.35 7.00
C PHE A 117 -7.92 -2.12 7.07
N GLY A 118 -7.58 -2.73 8.22
CA GLY A 118 -6.37 -3.55 8.33
C GLY A 118 -6.42 -4.76 7.40
N GLU A 119 -7.54 -5.48 7.40
CA GLU A 119 -7.76 -6.65 6.53
C GLU A 119 -7.78 -6.26 5.05
N GLY A 120 -8.41 -5.14 4.70
CA GLY A 120 -8.42 -4.61 3.34
C GLY A 120 -7.02 -4.28 2.83
N LEU A 121 -6.19 -3.65 3.64
CA LEU A 121 -4.78 -3.39 3.30
C LEU A 121 -4.01 -4.68 3.09
N VAL A 122 -4.12 -5.65 4.00
CA VAL A 122 -3.47 -6.97 3.87
C VAL A 122 -3.90 -7.66 2.58
N ALA A 123 -5.20 -7.69 2.29
CA ALA A 123 -5.73 -8.32 1.07
C ALA A 123 -5.22 -7.62 -0.20
N GLY A 124 -5.18 -6.29 -0.21
CA GLY A 124 -4.63 -5.51 -1.32
C GLY A 124 -3.14 -5.75 -1.54
N ILE A 125 -2.35 -5.79 -0.46
CA ILE A 125 -0.90 -6.07 -0.50
C ILE A 125 -0.65 -7.47 -1.05
N GLN A 126 -1.39 -8.48 -0.57
CA GLN A 126 -1.26 -9.85 -1.06
C GLN A 126 -1.67 -9.99 -2.54
N ALA A 127 -2.72 -9.30 -2.97
CA ALA A 127 -3.16 -9.29 -4.36
C ALA A 127 -2.11 -8.68 -5.29
N VAL A 128 -1.54 -7.54 -4.90
CA VAL A 128 -0.42 -6.89 -5.62
C VAL A 128 0.80 -7.82 -5.63
N GLY A 129 1.20 -8.33 -4.47
CA GLY A 129 2.38 -9.18 -4.31
C GLY A 129 2.34 -10.45 -5.15
N LYS A 130 1.22 -11.16 -5.17
CA LYS A 130 1.04 -12.38 -5.97
C LYS A 130 1.28 -12.15 -7.47
N LEU A 131 0.85 -10.99 -7.97
CA LEU A 131 1.01 -10.64 -9.37
C LEU A 131 2.42 -10.14 -9.65
N LEU A 132 3.04 -9.40 -8.72
CA LEU A 132 4.43 -8.98 -8.84
C LEU A 132 5.41 -10.15 -8.77
N GLU A 133 5.15 -11.18 -7.95
CA GLU A 133 5.96 -12.41 -7.89
C GLU A 133 6.10 -13.09 -9.27
N THR A 134 5.09 -12.94 -10.14
CA THR A 134 5.15 -13.49 -11.51
C THR A 134 6.11 -12.72 -12.42
N TYR A 135 6.22 -11.40 -12.25
CA TYR A 135 7.00 -10.52 -13.13
C TYR A 135 8.37 -10.14 -12.57
N PHE A 136 8.49 -10.15 -11.24
CA PHE A 136 9.65 -9.72 -10.45
C PHE A 136 9.92 -10.73 -9.32
N PRO A 137 10.15 -12.02 -9.64
CA PRO A 137 10.43 -13.03 -8.62
C PRO A 137 11.71 -12.67 -7.86
N ILE A 138 11.75 -12.99 -6.56
CA ILE A 138 12.94 -12.72 -5.73
C ILE A 138 14.19 -13.39 -6.32
N THR A 139 15.32 -12.69 -6.20
CA THR A 139 16.63 -13.20 -6.62
C THR A 139 17.53 -13.40 -5.39
N PRO A 140 18.54 -14.29 -5.44
CA PRO A 140 19.43 -14.54 -4.31
C PRO A 140 20.22 -13.33 -3.82
N ASP A 141 20.46 -12.35 -4.70
CA ASP A 141 21.21 -11.12 -4.41
C ASP A 141 20.29 -9.96 -4.01
N ASP A 142 18.98 -10.22 -3.89
CA ASP A 142 18.00 -9.21 -3.52
C ASP A 142 18.18 -8.79 -2.07
N THR A 143 18.09 -7.49 -1.82
CA THR A 143 18.22 -6.90 -0.50
C THR A 143 17.07 -5.95 -0.28
N ASN A 144 16.50 -5.94 0.92
CA ASN A 144 15.43 -4.99 1.27
C ASN A 144 15.90 -3.53 1.06
N GLU A 145 15.36 -2.85 0.06
CA GLU A 145 15.80 -1.53 -0.39
C GLU A 145 15.06 -0.39 0.33
N LEU A 146 13.83 -0.62 0.79
CA LEU A 146 12.97 0.36 1.46
C LEU A 146 12.47 -0.15 2.84
N PRO A 147 12.01 0.75 3.73
CA PRO A 147 11.50 0.35 5.04
C PRO A 147 10.04 -0.12 4.97
N ASN A 148 9.74 -1.19 5.70
CA ASN A 148 8.42 -1.85 5.69
C ASN A 148 7.44 -1.19 6.66
N GLU A 149 7.90 -0.24 7.49
CA GLU A 149 7.02 0.43 8.45
C GLU A 149 6.01 1.35 7.75
N ILE A 150 4.79 1.36 8.30
CA ILE A 150 3.74 2.29 7.91
C ILE A 150 4.22 3.71 8.20
N SER A 151 4.10 4.57 7.20
CA SER A 151 4.38 5.99 7.33
C SER A 151 3.10 6.79 7.54
N PHE A 152 3.21 7.92 8.24
CA PHE A 152 2.06 8.71 8.67
C PHE A 152 2.26 10.20 8.40
N GLU A 153 1.19 10.91 8.03
CA GLU A 153 1.18 12.38 7.87
C GLU A 153 -0.11 13.06 8.32
#